data_AF-A0A7W7R954-F1
#
_entry.id   AF-A0A7W7R954-F1
#
_cell.length_a   1.000
_cell.length_b   1.000
_cell.length_c   1.000
_cell.angle_alpha   90.00
_cell.angle_beta   90.00
_cell.angle_gamma   90.00
#
_symmetry.space_group_name_H-M   'P 1'
#
loop_
_entity.id
_entity.type
_entity.pdbx_description
1 polymer ?
#
loop_
_entity_poly.entity_id
_entity_poly.type
_entity_poly.pdbx_seq_one_letter_code
_entity_poly.pdbx_strand_id
1 'polypeptide(L)'
;MTCADYRAVISAHLDGELAAGPECFAHPSICADCAAWLAAARRLRELTLAARGPSSQRSQRLVDAVLNTVAAQGRAGDDGTSVAHEES
;
A
#
# COMPACT_ATOMS: atom_id res chain seq x y z
N MET A 1 22.83 -1.56 9.56
CA MET A 1 21.56 -2.07 9.05
C MET A 1 21.52 -3.57 9.23
N THR A 2 20.43 -4.05 9.81
CA THR A 2 20.10 -5.47 9.96
C THR A 2 19.60 -6.05 8.64
N CYS A 3 19.48 -7.38 8.54
CA CYS A 3 18.81 -8.01 7.40
C CYS A 3 17.39 -7.47 7.19
N ALA A 4 16.67 -7.14 8.28
CA ALA A 4 15.32 -6.58 8.20
C ALA A 4 15.33 -5.19 7.54
N ASP A 5 16.29 -4.34 7.88
CA ASP A 5 16.42 -3.00 7.30
C ASP A 5 16.70 -3.08 5.79
N TYR A 6 17.62 -3.96 5.37
CA TYR A 6 17.89 -4.17 3.95
C TYR A 6 16.66 -4.69 3.21
N ARG A 7 15.93 -5.66 3.79
CA ARG A 7 14.69 -6.18 3.20
C ARG A 7 13.63 -5.10 3.06
N ALA A 8 13.47 -4.24 4.07
CA ALA A 8 12.51 -3.13 4.03
C ALA A 8 12.83 -2.14 2.90
N VAL A 9 14.09 -1.70 2.78
CA VAL A 9 14.51 -0.78 1.72
C VAL A 9 14.35 -1.41 0.33
N ILE A 10 14.75 -2.67 0.17
CA ILE A 10 14.59 -3.38 -1.10
C ILE A 10 13.11 -3.58 -1.44
N SER A 11 12.25 -3.87 -0.48
CA SER A 11 10.81 -3.99 -0.69
C SER A 11 10.21 -2.69 -1.21
N ALA A 12 10.45 -1.58 -0.50
CA ALA A 12 9.99 -0.25 -0.91
C ALA A 12 10.47 0.11 -2.34
N HIS A 13 11.69 -0.30 -2.69
CA HIS A 13 12.18 -0.13 -4.06
C HIS A 13 11.44 -0.99 -5.09
N LEU A 14 11.19 -2.27 -4.80
CA LEU A 14 10.45 -3.16 -5.70
C LEU A 14 9.01 -2.68 -5.93
N ASP A 15 8.41 -2.08 -4.90
CA ASP A 15 7.06 -1.50 -4.94
C ASP A 15 7.02 -0.11 -5.60
N GLY A 16 8.19 0.49 -5.88
CA GLY A 16 8.31 1.81 -6.51
C GLY A 16 8.09 2.98 -5.56
N GLU A 17 8.09 2.75 -4.25
CA GLU A 17 7.90 3.76 -3.21
C GLU A 17 9.16 4.60 -2.99
N LEU A 18 10.35 4.00 -3.20
CA LEU A 18 11.64 4.66 -2.97
C LEU A 18 12.65 4.32 -4.08
N ALA A 19 13.47 5.30 -4.46
CA ALA A 19 14.72 5.03 -5.16
C ALA A 19 15.74 4.45 -4.16
N ALA A 20 16.20 3.22 -4.38
CA ALA A 20 17.28 2.62 -3.60
C ALA A 20 18.59 2.68 -4.40
N GLY A 21 19.68 3.08 -3.73
CA GLY A 21 21.02 3.06 -4.29
C GLY A 21 21.57 1.63 -4.45
N PRO A 22 22.61 1.44 -5.28
CA PRO A 22 23.22 0.13 -5.52
C PRO A 22 23.76 -0.54 -4.24
N GLU A 23 24.12 0.24 -3.22
CA GLU A 23 24.58 -0.23 -1.91
C GLU A 23 23.52 -1.05 -1.17
N CYS A 24 22.23 -0.77 -1.36
CA CYS A 24 21.15 -1.53 -0.76
C CYS A 24 21.07 -2.96 -1.34
N PHE A 25 21.59 -3.17 -2.56
CA PHE A 25 21.63 -4.45 -3.25
C PHE A 25 22.95 -5.21 -3.04
N ALA A 26 23.92 -4.61 -2.35
CA ALA A 26 25.18 -5.28 -2.03
C ALA A 26 24.98 -6.37 -0.97
N HIS A 27 24.12 -6.15 0.04
CA HIS A 27 23.95 -7.09 1.14
C HIS A 27 23.48 -8.51 0.73
N PRO A 28 22.52 -8.68 -0.20
CA PRO A 28 22.19 -9.99 -0.76
C PRO A 28 23.37 -10.77 -1.36
N SER A 29 24.46 -10.12 -1.80
CA SER A 29 25.62 -10.83 -2.34
C SER A 29 26.44 -11.58 -1.29
N ILE A 30 26.29 -11.22 0.00
CA ILE A 30 27.06 -11.78 1.12
C ILE A 30 26.17 -12.51 2.16
N CYS A 31 24.85 -12.48 1.99
CA CYS A 31 23.90 -13.11 2.92
C CYS A 31 22.94 -14.02 2.15
N ALA A 32 23.08 -15.34 2.32
CA ALA A 32 22.27 -16.34 1.62
C ALA A 32 20.76 -16.19 1.87
N ASP A 33 20.35 -15.87 3.10
CA ASP A 33 18.94 -15.67 3.46
C ASP A 33 18.35 -14.43 2.79
N CYS A 34 19.13 -13.36 2.65
CA CYS A 34 18.71 -12.16 1.94
C CYS A 34 18.71 -12.36 0.41
N ALA A 35 19.62 -13.17 -0.12
CA ALA A 35 19.60 -13.58 -1.53
C ALA A 35 18.34 -14.40 -1.87
N ALA A 36 18.03 -15.42 -1.05
CA ALA A 36 16.85 -16.25 -1.21
C ALA A 36 15.56 -15.44 -1.09
N TRP A 37 15.49 -14.56 -0.09
CA TRP A 37 14.37 -13.64 0.07
C TRP A 37 14.20 -12.72 -1.15
N LEU A 38 15.28 -12.13 -1.67
CA LEU A 38 15.20 -11.24 -2.83
C LEU A 38 14.74 -11.97 -4.09
N ALA A 39 15.21 -13.21 -4.32
CA ALA A 39 14.74 -14.03 -5.42
C ALA A 39 13.24 -14.32 -5.32
N ALA A 40 12.74 -14.64 -4.12
CA ALA A 40 11.32 -14.85 -3.88
C ALA A 40 10.50 -13.57 -4.09
N ALA A 41 10.99 -12.41 -3.62
CA ALA A 41 10.31 -11.12 -3.79
C ALA A 41 10.20 -10.73 -5.28
N ARG A 42 11.27 -10.92 -6.07
CA ARG A 42 11.25 -10.68 -7.53
C ARG A 42 10.24 -11.58 -8.23
N ARG A 43 10.25 -12.88 -7.91
CA ARG A 43 9.28 -13.84 -8.46
C ARG A 43 7.84 -13.44 -8.11
N LEU A 44 7.59 -13.05 -6.87
CA LEU A 44 6.26 -12.61 -6.45
C LEU A 44 5.81 -11.37 -7.23
N ARG A 45 6.69 -10.39 -7.42
CA ARG A 45 6.41 -9.19 -8.22
C ARG A 45 6.01 -9.53 -9.65
N GLU A 46 6.76 -10.41 -10.31
CA GLU A 46 6.44 -10.88 -11.67
C GLU A 46 5.07 -11.55 -11.73
N LEU A 47 4.76 -12.42 -10.77
CA LEU A 47 3.45 -13.08 -10.68
C LEU A 47 2.32 -12.09 -10.46
N THR A 48 2.53 -11.09 -9.60
CA THR A 48 1.54 -10.04 -9.33
C THR A 48 1.29 -9.17 -10.56
N LEU A 49 2.34 -8.79 -11.30
CA LEU A 49 2.20 -8.02 -12.53
C LEU A 49 1.51 -8.81 -13.66
N ALA A 50 1.73 -10.12 -13.72
CA ALA A 50 1.09 -11.00 -14.69
C ALA A 50 -0.36 -11.39 -14.30
N ALA A 51 -0.75 -11.19 -13.04
CA ALA A 51 -2.07 -11.55 -12.57
C ALA A 51 -3.14 -10.72 -13.28
N ARG A 52 -4.19 -11.40 -13.77
CA ARG A 52 -5.34 -10.69 -14.32
C ARG A 52 -6.00 -9.88 -13.20
N GLY A 53 -6.03 -8.56 -13.40
CA GLY A 53 -6.69 -7.64 -12.47
C GLY A 53 -8.20 -7.92 -12.32
N PRO A 54 -8.86 -7.26 -11.36
CA PRO A 54 -10.31 -7.36 -11.20
C PRO A 54 -11.03 -6.98 -12.50
N SER A 55 -12.15 -7.66 -12.79
CA SER A 55 -12.97 -7.30 -13.94
C SER A 55 -13.48 -5.86 -13.81
N SER A 56 -13.71 -5.19 -14.95
CA SER A 56 -14.27 -3.82 -14.99
C SER A 56 -15.54 -3.70 -14.15
N GLN A 57 -16.44 -4.69 -14.26
CA GLN A 57 -17.67 -4.74 -13.46
C GLN A 57 -17.39 -4.81 -11.95
N ARG A 58 -16.40 -5.59 -11.51
CA ARG A 58 -16.03 -5.68 -10.10
C ARG A 58 -15.43 -4.36 -9.61
N SER A 59 -14.55 -3.75 -10.41
CA SER A 59 -13.95 -2.45 -10.10
C SER A 59 -15.01 -1.35 -10.01
N GLN A 60 -15.98 -1.34 -10.91
CA GLN A 60 -17.07 -0.36 -10.89
C GLN A 60 -17.95 -0.52 -9.65
N ARG A 61 -18.36 -1.76 -9.31
CA ARG A 61 -19.10 -2.02 -8.06
C ARG A 61 -18.34 -1.56 -6.81
N LEU A 62 -17.02 -1.71 -6.80
CA LEU A 62 -16.19 -1.24 -5.69
C LEU A 62 -16.19 0.29 -5.60
N VAL A 63 -16.01 0.98 -6.74
CA VAL A 63 -16.07 2.44 -6.81
C VAL A 63 -17.44 2.96 -6.35
N ASP A 64 -18.52 2.37 -6.86
CA ASP A 64 -19.89 2.75 -6.46
C ASP A 64 -20.12 2.56 -4.96
N ALA A 65 -19.64 1.45 -4.39
CA ALA A 65 -19.73 1.19 -2.96
C ALA A 65 -18.98 2.26 -2.13
N VAL A 66 -17.76 2.61 -2.53
CA VAL A 66 -16.96 3.65 -1.86
C VAL A 66 -17.66 5.00 -1.93
N LEU A 67 -18.15 5.39 -3.12
CA LEU A 67 -18.87 6.66 -3.30
C LEU A 67 -20.14 6.73 -2.46
N ASN A 68 -20.90 5.64 -2.39
CA ASN A 68 -22.10 5.56 -1.56
C ASN A 68 -21.78 5.66 -0.06
N THR A 69 -20.69 5.03 0.40
CA THR A 69 -20.24 5.15 1.80
C THR A 69 -19.84 6.59 2.13
N VAL A 70 -19.08 7.25 1.27
CA VAL A 70 -18.68 8.66 1.46
C VAL A 70 -19.90 9.58 1.46
N ALA A 71 -20.84 9.36 0.54
CA ALA A 71 -22.09 10.15 0.49
C ALA A 71 -22.96 9.96 1.74
N ALA A 72 -23.01 8.76 2.32
CA ALA A 72 -23.74 8.50 3.55
C ALA A 72 -23.08 9.16 4.77
N GLN A 73 -21.74 9.16 4.84
CA GLN A 73 -20.98 9.81 5.91
C GLN A 73 -21.06 11.35 5.85
N GLY A 74 -21.05 11.93 4.64
CA GLY A 74 -21.23 13.37 4.45
C GLY A 74 -22.60 13.87 4.90
N ARG A 75 -23.65 13.05 4.78
CA ARG A 75 -25.00 13.39 5.28
C ARG A 75 -25.11 13.32 6.80
N ALA A 76 -24.31 12.49 7.48
CA ALA A 76 -24.31 12.39 8.94
C ALA A 76 -23.55 13.54 9.63
N GLY A 77 -22.76 14.33 8.89
CA GLY A 77 -22.03 15.49 9.40
C GLY A 77 -22.76 16.83 9.24
N ASP A 78 -23.91 16.85 8.56
CA ASP A 78 -24.74 18.04 8.30
C ASP A 78 -25.99 18.09 9.20
N ASP A 79 -26.04 17.24 10.23
CA ASP A 79 -27.05 17.28 11.28
C ASP A 79 -26.66 18.37 12.29
N GLY A 80 -26.88 19.63 11.86
CA GLY A 80 -26.54 20.86 12.56
C GLY A 80 -27.03 20.92 14.01
N THR A 81 -26.24 20.40 14.93
CA THR A 81 -26.38 20.67 16.36
C THR A 81 -25.61 21.96 16.68
N SER A 82 -26.23 23.09 16.33
CA SER A 82 -25.86 24.40 16.87
C SER A 82 -26.16 24.37 18.38
N VAL A 83 -25.14 24.07 19.19
CA VAL A 83 -25.21 24.28 20.63
C VAL A 83 -25.22 25.78 20.90
N ALA A 84 -26.41 26.33 21.12
CA ALA A 84 -26.57 27.67 21.67
C ALA A 84 -25.88 27.72 23.04
N HIS A 85 -24.83 28.55 23.14
CA HIS A 85 -24.18 28.89 24.39
C HIS A 85 -24.95 30.08 25.00
N GLU A 86 -25.94 29.79 25.85
CA GLU A 86 -26.53 30.80 26.73
C GLU A 86 -25.63 30.92 27.97
N GLU A 87 -24.80 31.97 27.99
CA GLU A 87 -24.08 32.41 29.18
C GLU A 87 -25.03 33.27 30.05
N SER A 88 -25.14 32.89 31.32
CA SER A 88 -25.80 33.66 32.40
C SER A 88 -24.81 34.52 33.16
#